data_AF-A0A8C7XL16-F1
#
_entry.id   AF-A0A8C7XL16-F1
#
_cell.length_a   1.000
_cell.length_b   1.000
_cell.length_c   1.000
_cell.angle_alpha   90.00
_cell.angle_beta   90.00
_cell.angle_gamma   90.00
#
_symmetry.space_group_name_H-M   'P 1'
#
loop_
_entity.id
_entity.type
_entity.pdbx_description
1 polymer ?
#
loop_
_entity_poly.entity_id
_entity_poly.type
_entity_poly.pdbx_seq_one_letter_code
_entity_poly.pdbx_strand_id
1 'polypeptide(L)'
;MLVAERAVGTVKAMWKKAKEDNTCPYTALWIHRITPLDDNMPSPYVMLYGRKPKSLLPISKGALLSHHPHADDHLEMNRAKQAKQQEFYDMHPGKERSDLQDKEQVYVRNRLKKDMGARNYLEQA
;
A
#
# COMPACT_ATOMS: atom_id res chain seq x y z
N MET A 1 6.13 0.12 -7.87
CA MET A 1 4.83 -0.59 -7.80
C MET A 1 3.79 0.45 -7.42
N LEU A 2 2.63 0.50 -8.10
CA LEU A 2 1.62 1.54 -7.84
C LEU A 2 1.07 1.37 -6.41
N VAL A 3 0.90 2.49 -5.69
CA VAL A 3 0.42 2.51 -4.29
C VAL A 3 -0.88 1.71 -4.12
N ALA A 4 -1.79 1.81 -5.09
CA ALA A 4 -3.06 1.09 -5.10
C ALA A 4 -2.88 -0.44 -5.19
N GLU A 5 -1.99 -0.92 -6.04
CA GLU A 5 -1.73 -2.36 -6.20
C GLU A 5 -1.20 -2.97 -4.89
N ARG A 6 -0.25 -2.26 -4.26
CA ARG A 6 0.30 -2.69 -2.97
C ARG A 6 -0.78 -2.73 -1.88
N ALA A 7 -1.65 -1.72 -1.83
CA ALA A 7 -2.76 -1.67 -0.88
C ALA A 7 -3.74 -2.85 -1.07
N VAL A 8 -4.12 -3.16 -2.32
CA VAL A 8 -4.97 -4.32 -2.63
C VAL A 8 -4.29 -5.63 -2.21
N GLY A 9 -2.99 -5.76 -2.44
CA GLY A 9 -2.20 -6.91 -1.99
C GLY A 9 -2.25 -7.08 -0.46
N THR A 10 -2.07 -6.00 0.30
CA THR A 10 -2.16 -6.01 1.77
C THR A 10 -3.55 -6.43 2.24
N VAL A 11 -4.61 -5.86 1.65
CA VAL A 11 -6.00 -6.20 1.98
C VAL A 11 -6.27 -7.69 1.75
N LYS A 12 -5.87 -8.23 0.59
CA LYS A 12 -6.03 -9.67 0.29
C LYS A 12 -5.30 -10.55 1.28
N ALA A 13 -4.06 -10.19 1.64
CA ALA A 13 -3.27 -10.94 2.61
C ALA A 13 -3.91 -10.94 4.01
N MET A 14 -4.40 -9.78 4.48
CA MET A 14 -5.11 -9.69 5.76
C MET A 14 -6.40 -10.50 5.76
N TRP A 15 -7.16 -10.45 4.68
CA TRP A 15 -8.40 -11.21 4.55
C TRP A 15 -8.15 -12.71 4.60
N LYS A 16 -7.10 -13.18 3.92
CA LYS A 16 -6.67 -14.58 3.96
C LYS A 16 -6.36 -15.02 5.39
N LYS A 17 -5.55 -14.25 6.12
CA LYS A 17 -5.22 -14.54 7.53
C LYS A 17 -6.45 -14.53 8.44
N ALA A 18 -7.33 -13.55 8.30
CA ALA A 18 -8.56 -13.49 9.09
C ALA A 18 -9.44 -14.73 8.87
N LYS A 19 -9.52 -15.23 7.63
CA LYS A 19 -10.23 -16.46 7.29
C LYS A 19 -9.56 -17.71 7.90
N GLU A 20 -8.24 -17.78 7.87
CA GLU A 20 -7.46 -18.88 8.50
C GLU A 20 -7.68 -18.91 10.02
N ASP A 21 -7.74 -17.73 10.66
CA ASP A 21 -7.95 -17.58 12.10
C ASP A 21 -9.44 -17.64 12.52
N ASN A 22 -10.38 -17.87 11.59
CA ASN A 22 -11.83 -17.82 11.82
C ASN A 22 -12.33 -16.51 12.45
N THR A 23 -11.67 -15.39 12.15
CA THR A 23 -12.04 -14.05 12.64
C THR A 23 -12.75 -13.24 11.56
N CYS A 24 -13.48 -12.20 11.97
CA CYS A 24 -14.17 -11.31 11.03
C CYS A 24 -13.15 -10.49 10.20
N PRO A 25 -13.14 -10.59 8.86
CA PRO A 25 -12.21 -9.84 8.01
C PRO A 25 -12.33 -8.31 8.13
N TYR A 26 -13.54 -7.82 8.41
CA TYR A 26 -13.78 -6.38 8.62
C TYR A 26 -13.08 -5.87 9.87
N THR A 27 -12.94 -6.70 10.91
CA THR A 27 -12.18 -6.36 12.11
C THR A 27 -10.70 -6.20 11.78
N ALA A 28 -10.13 -7.09 10.96
CA ALA A 28 -8.74 -6.98 10.53
C ALA A 28 -8.49 -5.69 9.71
N LEU A 29 -9.40 -5.35 8.80
CA LEU A 29 -9.33 -4.10 8.03
C LEU A 29 -9.47 -2.86 8.94
N TRP A 30 -10.39 -2.92 9.90
CA TRP A 30 -10.56 -1.85 10.88
C TRP A 30 -9.28 -1.63 11.69
N ILE A 31 -8.70 -2.71 12.23
CA ILE A 31 -7.42 -2.65 12.97
C ILE A 31 -6.34 -2.03 12.09
N HIS A 32 -6.16 -2.51 10.86
CA HIS A 32 -5.16 -1.96 9.93
C HIS A 32 -5.32 -0.45 9.71
N ARG A 33 -6.56 0.05 9.63
CA ARG A 33 -6.85 1.48 9.43
C ARG A 33 -6.52 2.33 10.66
N ILE A 34 -6.62 1.77 11.87
CA ILE A 34 -6.46 2.51 13.13
C ILE A 34 -5.08 2.31 13.76
N THR A 35 -4.30 1.33 13.31
CA THR A 35 -2.91 1.10 13.72
C THR A 35 -1.97 2.14 13.09
N PRO A 36 -1.06 2.77 13.86
CA PRO A 36 -0.02 3.66 13.33
C PRO A 36 0.84 2.98 12.26
N LEU A 37 1.33 3.75 11.29
CA LEU A 37 2.16 3.21 10.21
C LEU A 37 3.62 3.01 10.64
N ASP A 38 4.11 3.87 11.54
CA ASP A 38 5.36 3.72 12.28
C ASP A 38 5.30 4.56 13.57
N ASP A 39 6.40 4.61 14.32
CA ASP A 39 6.49 5.35 15.59
C ASP A 39 6.23 6.86 15.44
N ASN A 40 6.53 7.42 14.28
CA ASN A 40 6.44 8.84 13.95
C ASN A 40 5.25 9.16 13.01
N MET A 41 4.66 8.16 12.36
CA MET A 41 3.57 8.31 11.41
C MET A 41 2.24 7.80 11.96
N PRO A 42 1.23 8.68 12.04
CA PRO A 42 -0.07 8.32 12.59
C PRO A 42 -0.79 7.27 11.73
N SER A 43 -1.88 6.72 12.25
CA SER A 43 -2.68 5.77 11.48
C SER A 43 -3.41 6.44 10.33
N PRO A 44 -3.77 5.70 9.26
CA PRO A 44 -4.57 6.23 8.17
C PRO A 44 -5.87 6.91 8.63
N TYR A 45 -6.50 6.41 9.71
CA TYR A 45 -7.68 7.04 10.30
C TYR A 45 -7.37 8.44 10.86
N VAL A 46 -6.28 8.57 11.62
CA VAL A 46 -5.89 9.85 12.23
C VAL A 46 -5.49 10.86 11.16
N MET A 47 -4.77 10.43 10.12
CA MET A 47 -4.43 11.29 8.98
C MET A 47 -5.66 11.87 8.29
N LEU A 48 -6.74 11.09 8.21
CA LEU A 48 -7.97 11.52 7.54
C LEU A 48 -8.88 12.38 8.43
N TYR A 49 -9.01 12.05 9.72
CA TYR A 49 -10.01 12.65 10.60
C TYR A 49 -9.43 13.58 11.68
N GLY A 50 -8.10 13.68 11.80
CA GLY A 50 -7.43 14.49 12.83
C GLY A 50 -7.68 14.01 14.27
N ARG A 51 -8.18 12.78 14.45
CA ARG A 51 -8.50 12.20 15.76
C ARG A 51 -8.27 10.71 15.77
N LYS A 52 -8.06 10.14 16.96
CA LYS A 52 -8.07 8.69 17.13
C LYS A 52 -9.51 8.17 17.23
N PRO A 53 -9.79 6.98 16.68
CA PRO A 53 -11.10 6.34 16.85
C PRO A 53 -11.21 5.73 18.26
N LYS A 54 -12.45 5.54 18.73
CA LYS A 54 -12.70 4.68 19.89
C LYS A 54 -12.42 3.23 19.49
N SER A 55 -11.54 2.56 20.22
CA SER A 55 -11.19 1.16 20.02
C SER A 55 -11.15 0.44 21.37
N LEU A 56 -10.78 -0.85 21.36
CA LEU A 56 -10.58 -1.64 22.58
C LEU A 56 -9.34 -1.23 23.36
N LEU A 57 -8.45 -0.43 22.77
CA LEU A 57 -7.24 0.05 23.43
C LEU A 57 -7.57 1.24 24.34
N PRO A 58 -6.94 1.33 25.53
CA PRO A 58 -7.08 2.49 26.40
C PRO A 58 -6.67 3.77 25.67
N ILE A 59 -7.51 4.81 25.77
CA ILE A 59 -7.26 6.09 25.11
C ILE A 59 -7.72 7.25 26.00
N SER A 60 -6.95 8.34 25.99
CA SER A 60 -7.33 9.57 26.68
C SER A 60 -8.51 10.24 25.99
N LYS A 61 -9.40 10.90 26.76
CA LYS A 61 -10.55 11.63 26.21
C LYS A 61 -10.13 12.72 25.22
N GLY A 62 -8.98 13.37 25.47
CA GLY A 62 -8.43 14.39 24.59
C GLY A 62 -8.09 13.86 23.19
N ALA A 63 -7.53 12.65 23.09
CA ALA A 63 -7.16 12.08 21.79
C ALA A 63 -8.36 11.70 20.88
N LEU A 64 -9.58 11.69 21.43
CA LEU A 64 -10.83 11.49 20.68
C LEU A 64 -11.36 12.79 20.05
N LEU A 65 -10.87 13.94 20.51
CA LEU A 65 -11.20 15.24 19.94
C LEU A 65 -10.44 15.41 18.63
N SER A 66 -11.12 15.99 17.63
CA SER A 66 -10.45 16.31 16.37
C SER A 66 -9.54 17.50 16.58
N HIS A 67 -8.26 17.24 16.40
CA HIS A 67 -7.27 18.26 16.12
C HIS A 67 -7.09 18.20 14.61
N HIS A 68 -7.95 18.91 13.86
CA HIS A 68 -7.74 19.05 12.43
C HIS A 68 -6.34 19.62 12.24
N PRO A 69 -5.41 18.85 11.64
CA PRO A 69 -4.05 19.31 11.59
C PRO A 69 -3.97 20.38 10.49
N HIS A 70 -3.52 21.57 10.83
CA HIS A 70 -2.71 22.36 9.90
C HIS A 70 -1.31 21.69 9.71
N ALA A 71 -1.17 20.37 9.94
CA ALA A 71 0.11 19.73 10.26
C ALA A 71 0.93 19.43 9.01
N ASP A 72 1.75 20.41 8.68
CA ASP A 72 2.92 20.26 7.83
C ASP A 72 3.89 19.18 8.36
N ASP A 73 3.91 18.91 9.67
CA ASP A 73 4.82 17.95 10.32
C ASP A 73 4.78 16.55 9.69
N HIS A 74 3.58 15.98 9.47
CA HIS A 74 3.45 14.66 8.85
C HIS A 74 3.86 14.65 7.38
N LEU A 75 3.68 15.79 6.68
CA LEU A 75 4.09 15.93 5.29
C LEU A 75 5.62 15.97 5.19
N GLU A 76 6.30 16.67 6.09
CA GLU A 76 7.75 16.71 6.16
C GLU A 76 8.34 15.34 6.50
N MET A 77 7.80 14.65 7.51
CA MET A 77 8.24 13.29 7.86
C MET A 77 8.03 12.30 6.69
N ASN A 78 6.91 12.39 5.99
CA ASN A 78 6.66 11.57 4.81
C ASN A 78 7.65 11.88 3.68
N ARG A 79 7.99 13.16 3.45
CA ARG A 79 9.01 13.56 2.48
C ARG A 79 10.39 13.01 2.84
N ALA A 80 10.80 13.10 4.10
CA ALA A 80 12.07 12.53 4.56
C ALA A 80 12.12 11.01 4.35
N LYS A 81 11.02 10.30 4.61
CA LYS A 81 10.91 8.86 4.37
C LYS A 81 11.01 8.52 2.89
N GLN A 82 10.37 9.30 2.02
CA GLN A 82 10.44 9.13 0.57
C GLN A 82 11.85 9.42 0.04
N ALA A 83 12.54 10.45 0.54
CA ALA A 83 13.92 10.74 0.17
C ALA A 83 14.85 9.57 0.51
N LYS A 84 14.75 9.00 1.73
CA LYS A 84 15.53 7.81 2.11
C LYS A 84 15.21 6.58 1.26
N GLN A 85 13.93 6.39 0.89
CA GLN A 85 13.53 5.30 0.00
C GLN A 85 14.11 5.48 -1.41
N GLN A 86 14.16 6.72 -1.89
CA GLN A 86 14.77 7.07 -3.17
C GLN A 86 16.27 6.80 -3.13
N GLU A 87 17.00 7.27 -2.11
CA GLU A 87 18.43 6.99 -1.95
C GLU A 87 18.73 5.48 -2.02
N PHE A 88 17.94 4.66 -1.31
CA PHE A 88 18.10 3.22 -1.34
C PHE A 88 17.76 2.61 -2.71
N TYR A 89 16.76 3.14 -3.39
CA TYR A 89 16.41 2.71 -4.74
C TYR A 89 17.51 3.08 -5.74
N ASP A 90 18.14 4.24 -5.60
CA ASP A 90 19.18 4.71 -6.52
C ASP A 90 20.51 3.94 -6.31
N MET A 91 20.75 3.42 -5.10
CA MET A 91 21.91 2.58 -4.77
C MET A 91 21.90 1.16 -5.40
N HIS A 92 21.03 0.86 -6.37
CA HIS A 92 20.91 -0.51 -6.90
C HIS A 92 22.25 -1.03 -7.44
N PRO A 93 22.69 -2.25 -7.04
CA PRO A 93 24.01 -2.81 -7.40
C PRO A 93 24.11 -3.28 -8.87
N GLY A 94 23.07 -3.07 -9.67
CA GLY A 94 23.01 -3.47 -11.06
C GLY A 94 23.66 -2.44 -11.97
N LYS A 95 24.07 -2.87 -13.18
CA LYS A 95 24.48 -1.94 -14.23
C LYS A 95 23.31 -1.00 -14.54
N GLU A 96 23.54 0.30 -14.39
CA GLU A 96 22.59 1.33 -14.76
C GLU A 96 22.20 1.17 -16.24
N ARG A 97 20.89 1.23 -16.51
CA ARG A 97 20.37 1.08 -17.86
C ARG A 97 20.45 2.43 -18.55
N SER A 98 20.93 2.43 -19.79
CA SER A 98 20.93 3.62 -20.64
C SER A 98 19.51 4.11 -20.85
N ASP A 99 19.33 5.43 -20.84
CA ASP A 99 18.07 6.05 -21.24
C ASP A 99 17.75 5.70 -22.70
N LEU A 100 16.46 5.49 -22.96
CA LEU A 100 15.96 5.25 -24.31
C LEU A 100 16.21 6.48 -25.18
N GLN A 101 16.81 6.26 -26.35
CA GLN A 101 17.05 7.34 -27.30
C GLN A 101 15.81 7.65 -28.13
N ASP A 102 15.69 8.89 -28.62
CA ASP A 102 14.61 9.24 -29.54
C ASP A 102 14.66 8.32 -30.78
N LYS A 103 13.50 7.78 -31.16
CA LYS A 103 13.32 6.81 -32.26
C LYS A 103 14.04 5.47 -32.09
N GLU A 104 14.48 5.11 -30.89
CA GLU A 104 15.02 3.78 -30.61
C GLU A 104 13.95 2.70 -30.85
N GLN A 105 14.29 1.68 -31.63
CA GLN A 105 13.40 0.56 -31.90
C GLN A 105 13.35 -0.35 -30.67
N VAL A 106 12.21 -0.38 -29.99
CA VAL A 106 11.99 -1.19 -28.78
C VAL A 106 10.92 -2.25 -28.98
N TYR A 107 11.13 -3.42 -28.39
CA TYR A 107 10.12 -4.47 -28.34
C TYR A 107 9.25 -4.30 -27.09
N VAL A 108 7.96 -4.02 -27.29
CA VAL A 108 6.99 -3.96 -26.19
C VAL A 108 6.50 -5.36 -25.86
N ARG A 109 6.65 -5.76 -24.59
CA ARG A 109 6.13 -7.03 -24.11
C ARG A 109 4.60 -7.02 -24.12
N ASN A 110 3.99 -7.73 -25.06
CA ASN A 110 2.54 -7.91 -25.09
C ASN A 110 2.09 -8.84 -23.95
N ARG A 111 1.34 -8.30 -22.98
CA ARG A 111 0.85 -9.04 -21.81
C ARG A 111 -0.50 -9.75 -22.02
N LEU A 112 -1.19 -9.53 -23.14
CA LEU A 112 -2.54 -10.05 -23.39
C LEU A 112 -2.55 -11.46 -24.01
N LYS A 113 -1.45 -11.91 -24.63
CA LYS A 113 -1.39 -13.19 -25.35
C LYS A 113 -1.28 -14.44 -24.47
N LYS A 114 -1.13 -14.30 -23.14
CA LYS A 114 -0.92 -15.46 -22.25
C LYS A 114 -2.21 -16.20 -21.87
N ASP A 115 -3.38 -15.57 -22.02
CA ASP A 115 -4.66 -16.12 -21.52
C ASP A 115 -5.54 -16.77 -22.60
N MET A 116 -5.21 -16.65 -23.89
CA MET A 116 -5.99 -17.26 -25.00
C MET A 116 -5.48 -18.65 -25.45
N GLY A 117 -4.72 -19.36 -24.60
CA GLY A 117 -4.18 -20.69 -24.92
C GLY A 117 -4.92 -21.88 -24.29
N ALA A 118 -5.87 -21.67 -23.37
CA ALA A 118 -6.39 -22.74 -22.50
C ALA A 118 -7.91 -22.99 -22.61
N ARG A 119 -8.61 -22.47 -23.64
CA ARG A 119 -10.07 -22.61 -23.76
C ARG A 119 -10.59 -23.41 -24.96
N ASN A 120 -9.72 -24.00 -25.79
CA ASN A 120 -10.15 -24.72 -27.01
C ASN A 120 -10.03 -26.25 -26.93
N TYR A 121 -10.34 -26.87 -25.78
CA TYR A 121 -10.38 -28.34 -25.65
C TYR A 121 -11.62 -28.83 -24.91
N LEU A 122 -12.82 -28.33 -25.24
CA LEU A 122 -14.08 -28.95 -24.76
C LEU A 122 -15.23 -28.91 -25.79
N GLU A 123 -14.94 -28.78 -27.09
CA GLU A 123 -15.93 -29.01 -28.15
C GLU A 123 -15.31 -29.91 -29.23
N GLN A 124 -15.25 -31.21 -28.92
CA GLN A 124 -15.28 -32.35 -29.86
C GLN A 124 -14.98 -33.63 -29.07
N ALA A 125 -16.02 -34.22 -28.49
CA ALA A 125 -16.21 -35.66 -28.26
C ALA A 125 -17.63 -35.87 -27.70
#